data_AF-A0A7Y2H9S3-F1
#
_entry.id   AF-A0A7Y2H9S3-F1
#
_cell.length_a   1.000
_cell.length_b   1.000
_cell.length_c   1.000
_cell.angle_alpha   90.00
_cell.angle_beta   90.00
_cell.angle_gamma   90.00
#
_symmetry.space_group_name_H-M   'P 1'
#
loop_
_entity.id
_entity.type
_entity.pdbx_description
1 polymer ?
#
loop_
_entity_poly.entity_id
_entity_poly.type
_entity_poly.pdbx_seq_one_letter_code
_entity_poly.pdbx_strand_id
1 'polypeptide(L)'
;ERYLIPALEAEMMVSEDEFIKHKKKVRFDVDAMPQGYGWVFPKKNHLSIGIASEKRGNIGLKDAYKKYVTFLGLNNILKEEIHGFQIPIKSRKEFSGKKVILTGDAAGLADPLVAEGISNAMISGKLAAEAVIEGNLEWSEVEKVYNKKLRQEIVTQTKTSRLLSSLFYHHPRLRKYVLTRKGQRLTEYFTDVFSGVRRYPEGIPEILRSFGKAMF
;
A
#
# COMPACT_ATOMS: atom_id res chain seq x y z
N GLU A 1 9.77 3.13 16.21
CA GLU A 1 8.32 2.92 16.36
C GLU A 1 7.72 2.46 15.03
N ARG A 2 6.91 1.39 15.05
CA ARG A 2 6.20 0.91 13.85
C ARG A 2 5.09 1.89 13.50
N TYR A 3 4.78 2.07 12.22
CA TYR A 3 3.60 2.82 11.78
C TYR A 3 2.66 1.82 11.09
N LEU A 4 1.58 1.48 11.79
CA LEU A 4 0.56 0.54 11.34
C LEU A 4 -0.69 1.31 10.95
N ILE A 5 -1.35 0.89 9.88
CA ILE A 5 -2.68 1.40 9.51
C ILE A 5 -3.72 0.29 9.63
N PRO A 6 -4.91 0.59 10.19
CA PRO A 6 -6.01 -0.35 10.19
C PRO A 6 -6.63 -0.47 8.80
N ALA A 7 -6.99 -1.69 8.43
CA ALA A 7 -7.81 -1.98 7.27
C ALA A 7 -8.93 -2.97 7.63
N LEU A 8 -10.06 -2.86 6.95
CA LEU A 8 -11.16 -3.80 7.02
C LEU A 8 -11.45 -4.27 5.59
N GLU A 9 -11.52 -5.57 5.40
CA GLU A 9 -11.88 -6.19 4.12
C GLU A 9 -13.06 -7.12 4.35
N ALA A 10 -13.95 -7.20 3.38
CA ALA A 10 -14.98 -8.20 3.32
C ALA A 10 -14.89 -8.96 2.01
N GLU A 11 -14.89 -10.29 2.10
CA GLU A 11 -15.19 -11.15 0.96
C GLU A 11 -16.70 -11.25 0.85
N MET A 12 -17.25 -10.56 -0.15
CA MET A 12 -18.69 -10.35 -0.29
C MET A 12 -19.22 -11.07 -1.53
N MET A 13 -20.06 -12.07 -1.30
CA MET A 13 -20.85 -12.70 -2.34
C MET A 13 -22.14 -11.90 -2.51
N VAL A 14 -22.39 -11.44 -3.73
CA VAL A 14 -23.58 -10.67 -4.11
C VAL A 14 -24.35 -11.44 -5.20
N SER A 15 -25.58 -11.03 -5.49
CA SER A 15 -26.31 -11.61 -6.63
C SER A 15 -25.55 -11.43 -7.95
N GLU A 16 -25.80 -12.30 -8.93
CA GLU A 16 -25.11 -12.24 -10.24
C GLU A 16 -25.28 -10.86 -10.91
N ASP A 17 -26.47 -10.28 -10.85
CA ASP A 17 -26.73 -8.95 -11.42
C ASP A 17 -25.88 -7.85 -10.77
N GLU A 18 -25.64 -7.92 -9.45
CA GLU A 18 -24.73 -7.00 -8.78
C GLU A 18 -23.27 -7.29 -9.15
N PHE A 19 -22.88 -8.56 -9.15
CA PHE A 19 -21.51 -8.96 -9.49
C PHE A 19 -21.12 -8.51 -10.90
N ILE A 20 -22.02 -8.65 -11.89
CA ILE A 20 -21.79 -8.21 -13.28
C ILE A 20 -21.44 -6.72 -13.38
N LYS A 21 -22.00 -5.86 -12.54
CA LYS A 21 -21.72 -4.40 -12.55
C LYS A 21 -20.27 -4.09 -12.15
N HIS A 22 -19.66 -4.95 -11.33
CA HIS A 22 -18.33 -4.74 -10.76
C HIS A 22 -17.24 -5.64 -11.37
N LYS A 23 -17.59 -6.78 -11.98
CA LYS A 23 -16.63 -7.84 -12.38
C LYS A 23 -15.55 -7.44 -13.38
N LYS A 24 -15.73 -6.34 -14.13
CA LYS A 24 -14.81 -5.93 -15.21
C LYS A 24 -13.73 -4.94 -14.79
N LYS A 25 -13.78 -4.39 -13.58
CA LYS A 25 -12.90 -3.29 -13.17
C LYS A 25 -12.51 -3.37 -11.71
N VAL A 26 -11.24 -3.09 -11.46
CA VAL A 26 -10.70 -2.79 -10.12
C VAL A 26 -11.06 -1.33 -9.81
N ARG A 27 -11.56 -1.07 -8.60
CA ARG A 27 -11.98 0.27 -8.17
C ARG A 27 -11.24 0.70 -6.91
N PHE A 28 -10.85 1.97 -6.89
CA PHE A 28 -10.32 2.67 -5.72
C PHE A 28 -11.12 3.97 -5.51
N ASP A 29 -11.58 4.22 -4.29
CA ASP A 29 -12.35 5.41 -3.90
C ASP A 29 -11.64 6.17 -2.77
N VAL A 30 -10.85 7.17 -3.15
CA VAL A 30 -9.94 7.92 -2.25
C VAL A 30 -10.63 8.91 -1.31
N ASP A 31 -11.92 9.17 -1.52
CA ASP A 31 -12.75 10.00 -0.63
C ASP A 31 -13.72 9.15 0.22
N ALA A 32 -13.71 7.82 0.07
CA ALA A 32 -14.52 6.92 0.90
C ALA A 32 -14.03 6.88 2.36
N MET A 33 -12.76 7.23 2.61
CA MET A 33 -12.16 7.20 3.93
C MET A 33 -11.24 8.41 4.17
N PRO A 34 -11.33 9.11 5.32
CA PRO A 34 -10.39 10.17 5.65
C PRO A 34 -8.94 9.67 5.71
N GLN A 35 -8.05 10.33 4.96
CA GLN A 35 -6.63 9.95 4.85
C GLN A 35 -6.44 8.47 4.48
N GLY A 36 -7.26 7.99 3.55
CA GLY A 36 -7.29 6.60 3.15
C GLY A 36 -8.09 6.41 1.88
N TYR A 37 -8.57 5.20 1.64
CA TYR A 37 -9.39 4.89 0.48
C TYR A 37 -10.23 3.62 0.73
N GLY A 38 -11.26 3.45 -0.08
CA GLY A 38 -11.98 2.19 -0.23
C GLY A 38 -11.62 1.48 -1.53
N TRP A 39 -11.78 0.17 -1.60
CA TRP A 39 -11.55 -0.60 -2.81
C TRP A 39 -12.68 -1.60 -3.10
N VAL A 40 -12.81 -1.96 -4.37
CA VAL A 40 -13.63 -3.09 -4.86
C VAL A 40 -12.81 -3.87 -5.87
N PHE A 41 -12.40 -5.08 -5.49
CA PHE A 41 -11.62 -6.00 -6.31
C PHE A 41 -12.48 -7.21 -6.68
N PRO A 42 -12.89 -7.34 -7.95
CA PRO A 42 -13.62 -8.52 -8.37
C PRO A 42 -12.70 -9.75 -8.38
N LYS A 43 -13.12 -10.80 -7.68
CA LYS A 43 -12.50 -12.13 -7.72
C LYS A 43 -13.36 -13.06 -8.58
N LYS A 44 -13.11 -14.37 -8.54
CA LYS A 44 -13.81 -15.34 -9.41
C LYS A 44 -15.35 -15.29 -9.25
N ASN A 45 -15.84 -15.31 -8.01
CA ASN A 45 -17.27 -15.46 -7.68
C ASN A 45 -17.78 -14.47 -6.61
N HIS A 46 -16.97 -13.49 -6.21
CA HIS A 46 -17.28 -12.54 -5.14
C HIS A 46 -16.45 -11.27 -5.31
N LEU A 47 -16.76 -10.24 -4.52
CA LEU A 47 -16.02 -8.99 -4.46
C LEU A 47 -15.20 -8.96 -3.16
N SER A 48 -13.91 -8.65 -3.24
CA SER A 48 -13.15 -8.15 -2.09
C SER A 48 -13.44 -6.65 -1.98
N ILE A 49 -14.09 -6.24 -0.90
CA ILE A 49 -14.47 -4.85 -0.64
C ILE A 49 -13.85 -4.44 0.67
N GLY A 50 -13.13 -3.32 0.69
CA GLY A 50 -12.55 -2.88 1.94
C GLY A 50 -12.23 -1.41 1.99
N ILE A 51 -11.75 -1.00 3.16
CA ILE A 51 -11.30 0.35 3.45
C ILE A 51 -10.03 0.32 4.31
N ALA A 52 -9.17 1.30 4.09
CA ALA A 52 -7.97 1.53 4.90
C ALA A 52 -7.81 3.02 5.20
N SER A 53 -7.12 3.36 6.30
CA SER A 53 -6.97 4.75 6.76
C SER A 53 -5.66 4.96 7.51
N GLU A 54 -4.90 6.00 7.15
CA GLU A 54 -3.76 6.47 7.94
C GLU A 54 -4.18 7.34 9.14
N LYS A 55 -5.44 7.81 9.17
CA LYS A 55 -5.94 8.66 10.25
C LYS A 55 -5.85 7.94 11.59
N ARG A 56 -5.16 8.58 12.55
CA ARG A 56 -5.01 8.09 13.93
C ARG A 56 -6.29 8.29 14.76
N GLY A 57 -6.46 7.45 15.78
CA GLY A 57 -7.58 7.52 16.72
C GLY A 57 -8.75 6.62 16.32
N ASN A 58 -9.88 6.76 17.02
CA ASN A 58 -11.09 5.99 16.70
C ASN A 58 -11.74 6.55 15.43
N ILE A 59 -11.55 5.83 14.32
CA ILE A 59 -12.07 6.16 13.00
C ILE A 59 -13.43 5.50 12.69
N GLY A 60 -13.93 4.63 13.58
CA GLY A 60 -15.19 3.92 13.34
C GLY A 60 -15.16 3.06 12.07
N LEU A 61 -14.11 2.25 11.89
CA LEU A 61 -13.83 1.52 10.63
C LEU A 61 -15.02 0.66 10.17
N LYS A 62 -15.74 0.01 11.09
CA LYS A 62 -16.94 -0.77 10.74
C LYS A 62 -18.07 0.11 10.18
N ASP A 63 -18.28 1.29 10.74
CA ASP A 63 -19.33 2.21 10.27
C ASP A 63 -18.94 2.88 8.96
N ALA A 64 -17.66 3.23 8.79
CA ALA A 64 -17.13 3.73 7.52
C ALA A 64 -17.28 2.67 6.41
N TYR A 65 -17.01 1.40 6.72
CA TYR A 65 -17.21 0.29 5.79
C TYR A 65 -18.67 0.15 5.39
N LYS A 66 -19.61 0.14 6.36
CA LYS A 66 -21.05 0.09 6.07
C LYS A 66 -21.50 1.24 5.16
N LYS A 67 -21.06 2.47 5.46
CA LYS A 67 -21.33 3.64 4.62
C LYS A 67 -20.77 3.47 3.21
N TYR A 68 -19.59 2.86 3.09
CA TYR A 68 -18.98 2.59 1.78
C TYR A 68 -19.78 1.54 0.99
N VAL A 69 -20.22 0.44 1.62
CA VAL A 69 -21.11 -0.55 0.99
C VAL A 69 -22.41 0.10 0.52
N THR A 70 -23.03 0.95 1.35
CA THR A 70 -24.22 1.74 0.94
C THR A 70 -23.92 2.67 -0.23
N PHE A 71 -22.77 3.36 -0.22
CA PHE A 71 -22.33 4.22 -1.32
C PHE A 71 -22.13 3.45 -2.64
N LEU A 72 -21.67 2.20 -2.56
CA LEU A 72 -21.55 1.32 -3.72
C LEU A 72 -22.91 0.86 -4.26
N GLY A 73 -24.00 1.04 -3.50
CA GLY A 73 -25.35 0.63 -3.88
C GLY A 73 -25.57 -0.89 -3.84
N LEU A 74 -24.78 -1.61 -3.06
CA LEU A 74 -24.90 -3.07 -2.94
C LEU A 74 -26.04 -3.43 -1.99
N ASN A 75 -27.16 -3.88 -2.56
CA ASN A 75 -28.40 -4.13 -1.82
C ASN A 75 -28.73 -5.63 -1.66
N ASN A 76 -28.10 -6.51 -2.45
CA ASN A 76 -28.38 -7.95 -2.44
C ASN A 76 -27.12 -8.75 -2.11
N ILE A 77 -26.76 -8.74 -0.83
CA ILE A 77 -25.60 -9.43 -0.27
C ILE A 77 -26.04 -10.82 0.17
N LEU A 78 -25.47 -11.85 -0.45
CA LEU A 78 -25.77 -13.26 -0.16
C LEU A 78 -24.93 -13.79 1.00
N LYS A 79 -23.67 -13.37 1.07
CA LYS A 79 -22.72 -13.75 2.12
C LYS A 79 -21.66 -12.67 2.30
N GLU A 80 -21.25 -12.44 3.53
CA GLU A 80 -20.20 -11.50 3.89
C GLU A 80 -19.27 -12.12 4.93
N GLU A 81 -17.96 -12.10 4.66
CA GLU A 81 -16.92 -12.51 5.61
C GLU A 81 -15.95 -11.36 5.82
N ILE A 82 -15.96 -10.77 7.02
CA ILE A 82 -15.17 -9.57 7.34
C ILE A 82 -13.88 -9.94 8.06
N HIS A 83 -12.77 -9.39 7.57
CA HIS A 83 -11.43 -9.51 8.13
C HIS A 83 -10.86 -8.13 8.49
N GLY A 84 -10.10 -8.07 9.58
CA GLY A 84 -9.41 -6.86 10.02
C GLY A 84 -7.90 -7.04 9.94
N PHE A 85 -7.19 -6.03 9.46
CA PHE A 85 -5.74 -6.08 9.26
C PHE A 85 -5.03 -4.86 9.86
N GLN A 86 -3.74 -5.04 10.14
CA GLN A 86 -2.81 -3.99 10.52
C GLN A 86 -1.66 -3.98 9.53
N ILE A 87 -1.57 -2.94 8.70
CA ILE A 87 -0.61 -2.88 7.60
C ILE A 87 0.58 -1.99 7.98
N PRO A 88 1.81 -2.54 8.04
CA PRO A 88 2.99 -1.79 8.45
C PRO A 88 3.61 -1.02 7.29
N ILE A 89 3.16 0.21 7.11
CA ILE A 89 3.58 1.09 6.00
C ILE A 89 4.85 1.90 6.29
N LYS A 90 5.62 1.58 7.33
CA LYS A 90 6.89 2.26 7.63
C LYS A 90 7.98 1.24 7.92
N SER A 91 9.00 1.27 7.07
CA SER A 91 10.16 0.39 7.18
C SER A 91 10.88 0.57 8.51
N ARG A 92 11.36 -0.54 9.06
CA ARG A 92 12.21 -0.54 10.25
C ARG A 92 13.56 0.16 9.99
N LYS A 93 14.28 0.48 11.07
CA LYS A 93 15.65 1.01 10.96
C LYS A 93 16.65 -0.09 10.58
N GLU A 94 16.43 -1.27 11.15
CA GLU A 94 17.22 -2.48 10.97
C GLU A 94 16.35 -3.57 10.37
N PHE A 95 16.90 -4.30 9.39
CA PHE A 95 16.21 -5.35 8.64
C PHE A 95 16.83 -6.73 8.89
N SER A 96 17.96 -6.78 9.58
CA SER A 96 18.65 -7.99 9.97
C SER A 96 19.38 -7.76 11.29
N GLY A 97 19.76 -8.85 11.93
CA GLY A 97 20.65 -8.83 13.09
C GLY A 97 20.61 -10.18 13.80
N LYS A 98 21.68 -10.55 14.50
CA LYS A 98 21.75 -11.80 15.30
C LYS A 98 21.33 -13.06 14.52
N LYS A 99 21.80 -13.21 13.27
CA LYS A 99 21.43 -14.31 12.38
C LYS A 99 19.95 -14.39 12.01
N VAL A 100 19.23 -13.27 12.09
CA VAL A 100 17.82 -13.14 11.71
C VAL A 100 17.67 -12.11 10.61
N ILE A 101 16.88 -12.44 9.59
CA ILE A 101 16.49 -11.54 8.50
C ILE A 101 14.99 -11.25 8.62
N LEU A 102 14.59 -9.99 8.47
CA LEU A 102 13.20 -9.55 8.45
C LEU A 102 12.75 -9.27 7.01
N THR A 103 11.63 -9.86 6.61
CA THR A 103 11.00 -9.68 5.30
C THR A 103 9.55 -9.23 5.44
N GLY A 104 8.96 -8.73 4.35
CA GLY A 104 7.55 -8.29 4.29
C GLY A 104 7.11 -7.40 5.46
N ASP A 105 5.98 -7.74 6.05
CA ASP A 105 5.38 -7.00 7.17
C ASP A 105 6.26 -6.96 8.42
N ALA A 106 7.07 -8.00 8.66
CA ALA A 106 7.99 -8.01 9.80
C ALA A 106 9.04 -6.89 9.69
N ALA A 107 9.44 -6.54 8.46
CA ALA A 107 10.33 -5.42 8.13
C ALA A 107 9.59 -4.08 7.90
N GLY A 108 8.25 -4.10 7.82
CA GLY A 108 7.42 -2.92 7.55
C GLY A 108 7.55 -2.41 6.12
N LEU A 109 7.49 -3.33 5.16
CA LEU A 109 7.75 -3.05 3.75
C LEU A 109 6.51 -2.78 2.90
N ALA A 110 5.31 -2.72 3.51
CA ALA A 110 4.12 -2.34 2.76
C ALA A 110 4.25 -0.93 2.18
N ASP A 111 3.78 -0.75 0.95
CA ASP A 111 3.82 0.52 0.25
C ASP A 111 2.92 1.56 0.96
N PRO A 112 3.43 2.73 1.34
CA PRO A 112 2.64 3.73 2.06
C PRO A 112 1.50 4.40 1.29
N LEU A 113 1.56 4.43 -0.04
CA LEU A 113 0.57 5.11 -0.86
C LEU A 113 -0.58 4.17 -1.19
N VAL A 114 -0.27 2.92 -1.53
CA VAL A 114 -1.29 1.97 -1.95
C VAL A 114 -1.61 0.91 -0.90
N ALA A 115 -0.88 0.86 0.22
CA ALA A 115 -1.06 -0.13 1.29
C ALA A 115 -0.94 -1.61 0.84
N GLU A 116 -0.33 -1.86 -0.32
CA GLU A 116 -0.01 -3.21 -0.81
C GLU A 116 1.33 -3.66 -0.21
N GLY A 117 1.45 -4.93 0.17
CA GLY A 117 2.67 -5.48 0.76
C GLY A 117 3.08 -6.87 0.29
N ILE A 118 2.26 -7.56 -0.49
CA ILE A 118 2.52 -8.94 -0.94
C ILE A 118 3.73 -8.94 -1.88
N SER A 119 3.78 -8.00 -2.82
CA SER A 119 4.87 -7.84 -3.78
C SER A 119 6.19 -7.59 -3.07
N ASN A 120 6.21 -6.64 -2.13
CA ASN A 120 7.41 -6.35 -1.33
C ASN A 120 7.79 -7.50 -0.38
N ALA A 121 6.82 -8.27 0.12
CA ALA A 121 7.09 -9.48 0.89
C ALA A 121 7.79 -10.55 0.04
N MET A 122 7.29 -10.80 -1.18
CA MET A 122 7.92 -11.74 -2.12
C MET A 122 9.32 -11.28 -2.55
N ILE A 123 9.47 -10.00 -2.93
CA ILE A 123 10.75 -9.43 -3.34
C ILE A 123 11.75 -9.52 -2.18
N SER A 124 11.39 -9.07 -0.97
CA SER A 124 12.30 -9.14 0.17
C SER A 124 12.68 -10.58 0.55
N GLY A 125 11.76 -11.54 0.42
CA GLY A 125 12.06 -12.97 0.57
C GLY A 125 13.09 -13.46 -0.44
N LYS A 126 12.93 -13.08 -1.72
CA LYS A 126 13.90 -13.39 -2.78
C LYS A 126 15.27 -12.78 -2.48
N LEU A 127 15.32 -11.49 -2.11
CA LEU A 127 16.57 -10.80 -1.76
C LEU A 127 17.27 -11.44 -0.55
N ALA A 128 16.51 -11.93 0.43
CA ALA A 128 17.05 -12.67 1.56
C ALA A 128 17.72 -13.98 1.12
N ALA A 129 17.07 -14.75 0.24
CA ALA A 129 17.65 -15.97 -0.32
C ALA A 129 18.93 -15.69 -1.12
N GLU A 130 18.90 -14.68 -1.99
CA GLU A 130 20.09 -14.26 -2.75
C GLU A 130 21.23 -13.83 -1.83
N ALA A 131 20.94 -13.11 -0.75
CA ALA A 131 21.95 -12.68 0.21
C ALA A 131 22.59 -13.86 0.95
N VAL A 132 21.82 -14.90 1.27
CA VAL A 132 22.35 -16.13 1.89
C VAL A 132 23.30 -16.86 0.94
N ILE A 133 22.95 -16.94 -0.35
CA ILE A 133 23.77 -17.56 -1.39
C ILE A 133 25.05 -16.76 -1.63
N GLU A 134 24.93 -15.45 -1.88
CA GLU A 134 26.07 -14.56 -2.18
C GLU A 134 26.99 -14.37 -0.97
N GLY A 135 26.44 -14.35 0.23
CA GLY A 135 27.20 -14.30 1.48
C GLY A 135 27.86 -15.62 1.85
N ASN A 136 27.66 -16.70 1.07
CA ASN A 136 28.23 -18.02 1.31
C ASN A 136 28.03 -18.51 2.77
N LEU A 137 26.84 -18.28 3.33
CA LEU A 137 26.47 -18.56 4.72
C LEU A 137 27.26 -17.79 5.80
N GLU A 138 28.22 -16.94 5.42
CA GLU A 138 28.94 -16.06 6.33
C GLU A 138 28.07 -14.87 6.72
N TRP A 139 27.58 -14.88 7.97
CA TRP A 139 26.53 -13.95 8.43
C TRP A 139 26.86 -12.47 8.16
N SER A 140 28.10 -12.04 8.36
CA SER A 140 28.50 -10.65 8.13
C SER A 140 28.31 -10.22 6.67
N GLU A 141 28.59 -11.11 5.72
CA GLU A 141 28.39 -10.83 4.30
C GLU A 141 26.91 -10.97 3.91
N VAL A 142 26.20 -11.98 4.43
CA VAL A 142 24.74 -12.12 4.22
C VAL A 142 23.99 -10.85 4.67
N GLU A 143 24.29 -10.37 5.87
CA GLU A 143 23.70 -9.17 6.45
C GLU A 143 23.98 -7.93 5.59
N LYS A 144 25.24 -7.75 5.15
CA LYS A 144 25.65 -6.65 4.30
C LYS A 144 24.97 -6.67 2.94
N VAL A 145 24.95 -7.83 2.27
CA VAL A 145 24.31 -8.02 0.96
C VAL A 145 22.81 -7.76 1.05
N TYR A 146 22.13 -8.36 2.03
CA TYR A 146 20.70 -8.19 2.21
C TYR A 146 20.32 -6.72 2.44
N ASN A 147 20.98 -6.05 3.39
CA ASN A 147 20.71 -4.65 3.69
C ASN A 147 20.95 -3.74 2.48
N LYS A 148 21.99 -3.99 1.70
CA LYS A 148 22.28 -3.22 0.48
C LYS A 148 21.16 -3.39 -0.54
N LYS A 149 20.83 -4.64 -0.91
CA LYS A 149 19.81 -4.94 -1.91
C LYS A 149 18.44 -4.44 -1.49
N LEU A 150 18.02 -4.73 -0.26
CA LEU A 150 16.72 -4.29 0.24
C LEU A 150 16.57 -2.77 0.22
N ARG A 151 17.64 -2.04 0.57
CA ARG A 151 17.63 -0.58 0.53
C ARG A 151 17.46 -0.04 -0.88
N GLN A 152 18.17 -0.61 -1.84
CA GLN A 152 18.12 -0.22 -3.26
C GLN A 152 16.77 -0.54 -3.90
N GLU A 153 16.28 -1.77 -3.69
CA GLU A 153 15.10 -2.28 -4.38
C GLU A 153 13.77 -1.81 -3.75
N ILE A 154 13.69 -1.74 -2.42
CA ILE A 154 12.41 -1.49 -1.72
C ILE A 154 12.45 -0.20 -0.90
N VAL A 155 13.45 0.00 -0.03
CA VAL A 155 13.39 1.11 0.97
C VAL A 155 13.42 2.48 0.30
N THR A 156 14.17 2.66 -0.79
CA THR A 156 14.16 3.91 -1.55
C THR A 156 12.76 4.19 -2.12
N GLN A 157 12.11 3.17 -2.68
CA GLN A 157 10.77 3.27 -3.26
C GLN A 157 9.72 3.60 -2.19
N THR A 158 9.74 2.91 -1.04
CA THR A 158 8.78 3.16 0.05
C THR A 158 8.98 4.53 0.71
N LYS A 159 10.18 5.10 0.72
CA LYS A 159 10.41 6.48 1.16
C LYS A 159 9.76 7.50 0.24
N THR A 160 9.93 7.36 -1.08
CA THR A 160 9.25 8.23 -2.05
C THR A 160 7.75 8.05 -1.96
N SER A 161 7.27 6.81 -1.91
CA SER A 161 5.84 6.50 -1.76
C SER A 161 5.26 7.12 -0.48
N ARG A 162 5.99 7.10 0.65
CA ARG A 162 5.55 7.77 1.89
C ARG A 162 5.32 9.26 1.70
N LEU A 163 6.22 9.93 1.00
CA LEU A 163 6.11 11.35 0.73
C LEU A 163 4.90 11.64 -0.17
N LEU A 164 4.74 10.86 -1.24
CA LEU A 164 3.62 10.99 -2.16
C LEU A 164 2.28 10.69 -1.47
N SER A 165 2.23 9.66 -0.61
CA SER A 165 1.11 9.33 0.28
C SER A 165 0.74 10.52 1.17
N SER A 166 1.72 11.13 1.84
CA SER A 166 1.49 12.32 2.66
C SER A 166 0.85 13.43 1.84
N LEU A 167 1.38 13.73 0.65
CA LEU A 167 0.86 14.77 -0.24
C LEU A 167 -0.58 14.44 -0.70
N PHE A 168 -0.82 13.20 -1.08
CA PHE A 168 -2.08 12.75 -1.66
C PHE A 168 -3.22 12.70 -0.63
N TYR A 169 -2.97 12.13 0.55
CA TYR A 169 -4.00 11.91 1.56
C TYR A 169 -4.26 13.12 2.44
N HIS A 170 -3.26 13.97 2.69
CA HIS A 170 -3.39 15.13 3.59
C HIS A 170 -3.78 16.42 2.89
N HIS A 171 -3.77 16.49 1.56
CA HIS A 171 -4.14 17.68 0.79
C HIS A 171 -5.29 17.44 -0.19
N PRO A 172 -6.55 17.34 0.29
CA PRO A 172 -7.73 17.04 -0.55
C PRO A 172 -7.93 17.99 -1.74
N ARG A 173 -7.61 19.29 -1.58
CA ARG A 173 -7.72 20.27 -2.68
C ARG A 173 -6.76 19.97 -3.82
N LEU A 174 -5.51 19.64 -3.48
CA LEU A 174 -4.50 19.26 -4.45
C LEU A 174 -4.86 17.93 -5.11
N ARG A 175 -5.24 16.93 -4.30
CA ARG A 175 -5.73 15.62 -4.80
C ARG A 175 -6.86 15.81 -5.81
N LYS A 176 -7.90 16.57 -5.46
CA LYS A 176 -9.03 16.86 -6.35
C LYS A 176 -8.57 17.55 -7.63
N TYR A 177 -7.69 18.56 -7.54
CA TYR A 177 -7.16 19.25 -8.71
C TYR A 177 -6.40 18.31 -9.65
N VAL A 178 -5.52 17.46 -9.11
CA VAL A 178 -4.72 16.51 -9.89
C VAL A 178 -5.63 15.43 -10.51
N LEU A 179 -6.54 14.84 -9.74
CA LEU A 179 -7.44 13.79 -10.24
C LEU A 179 -8.38 14.30 -11.33
N THR A 180 -8.90 15.52 -11.21
CA THR A 180 -9.80 16.11 -12.21
C THR A 180 -9.08 16.49 -13.51
N ARG A 181 -7.81 16.91 -13.46
CA ARG A 181 -7.06 17.32 -14.68
C ARG A 181 -6.17 16.25 -15.29
N LYS A 182 -5.68 15.30 -14.47
CA LYS A 182 -4.65 14.31 -14.84
C LYS A 182 -5.01 12.90 -14.35
N GLY A 183 -6.26 12.65 -13.96
CA GLY A 183 -6.70 11.38 -13.36
C GLY A 183 -6.35 10.14 -14.19
N GLN A 184 -6.57 10.17 -15.51
CA GLN A 184 -6.23 9.04 -16.39
C GLN A 184 -4.73 8.72 -16.35
N ARG A 185 -3.89 9.72 -16.60
CA ARG A 185 -2.42 9.57 -16.56
C ARG A 185 -1.92 9.14 -15.19
N LEU A 186 -2.54 9.64 -14.12
CA LEU A 186 -2.19 9.24 -12.76
C LEU A 186 -2.58 7.78 -12.49
N THR A 187 -3.75 7.35 -12.96
CA THR A 187 -4.22 5.96 -12.82
C THR A 187 -3.34 5.00 -13.61
N GLU A 188 -2.98 5.34 -14.85
CA GLU A 188 -2.01 4.58 -15.67
C GLU A 188 -0.66 4.49 -14.95
N TYR A 189 -0.13 5.62 -14.47
CA TYR A 189 1.11 5.64 -13.72
C TYR A 189 1.07 4.72 -12.49
N PHE A 190 0.00 4.79 -11.69
CA PHE A 190 -0.17 3.90 -10.55
C PHE A 190 -0.30 2.44 -10.98
N THR A 191 -1.02 2.16 -12.05
CA THR A 191 -1.17 0.80 -12.59
C THR A 191 0.18 0.23 -13.04
N ASP A 192 1.03 1.03 -13.67
CA ASP A 192 2.40 0.63 -14.02
C ASP A 192 3.22 0.31 -12.76
N VAL A 193 3.06 1.09 -11.69
CA VAL A 193 3.74 0.84 -10.40
C VAL A 193 3.23 -0.45 -9.75
N PHE A 194 1.91 -0.63 -9.67
CA PHE A 194 1.28 -1.85 -9.13
C PHE A 194 1.69 -3.12 -9.88
N SER A 195 1.78 -3.03 -11.21
CA SER A 195 2.15 -4.17 -12.06
C SER A 195 3.66 -4.42 -12.12
N GLY A 196 4.46 -3.60 -11.43
CA GLY A 196 5.93 -3.70 -11.43
C GLY A 196 6.59 -3.27 -12.74
N VAL A 197 5.83 -2.69 -13.68
CA VAL A 197 6.34 -2.13 -14.94
C VAL A 197 7.15 -0.86 -14.70
N ARG A 198 6.80 -0.11 -13.65
CA ARG A 198 7.42 1.19 -13.33
C ARG A 198 7.79 1.28 -11.86
N ARG A 199 8.88 2.00 -11.58
CA ARG A 199 9.28 2.41 -10.23
C ARG A 199 8.83 3.84 -9.91
N TYR A 200 8.65 4.17 -8.63
CA TYR A 200 8.47 5.55 -8.18
C TYR A 200 9.67 6.42 -8.59
N PRO A 201 9.47 7.73 -8.77
CA PRO A 201 10.55 8.61 -9.19
C PRO A 201 11.58 8.71 -8.07
N GLU A 202 12.86 8.58 -8.43
CA GLU A 202 13.96 8.73 -7.49
C GLU A 202 14.28 10.21 -7.26
N GLY A 203 14.90 10.54 -6.12
CA GLY A 203 15.37 11.91 -5.83
C GLY A 203 14.31 12.87 -5.28
N ILE A 204 13.03 12.52 -5.23
CA ILE A 204 12.00 13.44 -4.69
C ILE A 204 12.27 13.85 -3.23
N PRO A 205 12.62 12.93 -2.30
CA PRO A 205 12.95 13.31 -0.94
C PRO A 205 14.12 14.30 -0.84
N GLU A 206 15.14 14.15 -1.67
CA GLU A 206 16.31 15.03 -1.74
C GLU A 206 15.93 16.41 -2.28
N ILE A 207 15.15 16.45 -3.36
CA ILE A 207 14.64 17.68 -3.98
C ILE A 207 13.82 18.49 -2.97
N LEU A 208 12.89 17.86 -2.25
CA LEU A 208 12.09 18.59 -1.26
C LEU A 208 12.91 19.10 -0.08
N ARG A 209 13.95 18.37 0.35
CA ARG A 209 14.87 18.87 1.39
C ARG A 209 15.69 20.06 0.93
N SER A 210 16.12 20.10 -0.34
CA SER A 210 16.84 21.26 -0.87
C SER A 210 15.95 22.51 -0.94
N PHE A 211 14.66 22.35 -1.28
CA PHE A 211 13.70 23.46 -1.22
C PHE A 211 13.43 23.93 0.21
N GLY A 212 13.31 23.01 1.17
CA GLY A 212 13.12 23.35 2.59
C GLY A 212 14.32 24.07 3.21
N LYS A 213 15.56 23.81 2.73
CA LYS A 213 16.76 24.53 3.17
C LYS A 213 16.96 25.88 2.48
N ALA A 214 16.38 26.09 1.29
CA ALA A 214 16.49 27.36 0.56
C ALA A 214 15.46 28.41 1.04
N MET A 215 14.53 28.03 1.90
CA MET A 215 13.45 28.88 2.42
C MET A 215 13.68 29.35 3.87
N PHE A 216 14.88 29.09 4.43
CA PHE A 216 15.36 29.57 5.73
C PHE A 216 16.78 30.08 5.62
#